data_AF-A0A8T4Y7R3-F1
#
_entry.id   AF-A0A8T4Y7R3-F1
#
_cell.length_a   1.000
_cell.length_b   1.000
_cell.length_c   1.000
_cell.angle_alpha   90.00
_cell.angle_beta   90.00
_cell.angle_gamma   90.00
#
_symmetry.space_group_name_H-M   'P 1'
#
loop_
_entity.id
_entity.type
_entity.pdbx_description
1 polymer ?
#
loop_
_entity_poly.entity_id
_entity_poly.type
_entity_poly.pdbx_seq_one_letter_code
_entity_poly.pdbx_strand_id
1 'polypeptide(L)'
;MNVPKEIRTYCPRCKTYQVHSVSLYKAGKRRALAKGERHHEREKKGYGGQKYPLQHKFAKTTKKQTLKLKCKVCGYTRHKKGIRLRKLVIA
;
A
#
# COMPACT_ATOMS: atom_id res chain seq x y z
N MET A 1 11.00 -4.30 -13.95
CA MET A 1 9.75 -4.43 -14.73
C MET A 1 9.24 -3.03 -15.02
N ASN A 2 8.94 -2.76 -16.28
CA ASN A 2 8.37 -1.50 -16.71
C ASN A 2 6.85 -1.66 -16.82
N VAL A 3 6.11 -0.73 -16.23
CA VAL A 3 4.65 -0.68 -16.28
C VAL A 3 4.25 0.64 -16.93
N PRO A 4 3.32 0.64 -17.89
CA PRO A 4 2.89 1.88 -18.54
C PRO A 4 2.17 2.80 -17.54
N LYS A 5 2.30 4.12 -17.72
CA LYS A 5 1.55 5.15 -16.98
C LYS A 5 0.03 5.00 -17.12
N GLU A 6 -0.44 4.43 -18.22
CA GLU A 6 -1.86 4.27 -18.52
C GLU A 6 -2.19 2.82 -18.90
N ILE A 7 -3.25 2.27 -18.33
CA ILE A 7 -3.74 0.91 -18.63
C ILE A 7 -5.25 0.95 -18.84
N ARG A 8 -5.74 0.29 -19.89
CA ARG A 8 -7.17 0.04 -20.07
C ARG A 8 -7.59 -1.16 -19.24
N THR A 9 -8.50 -0.96 -18.29
CA THR A 9 -8.96 -2.00 -17.36
C THR A 9 -10.44 -1.79 -17.03
N TYR A 10 -11.12 -2.84 -16.61
CA TYR A 10 -12.50 -2.76 -16.16
C TYR A 10 -12.63 -1.89 -14.90
N CYS A 11 -13.52 -0.89 -14.95
CA CYS A 11 -13.88 -0.06 -13.81
C CYS A 11 -15.22 -0.52 -13.22
N PRO A 12 -15.29 -0.91 -11.93
CA PRO A 12 -16.53 -1.40 -11.32
C PRO A 12 -17.62 -0.33 -11.16
N ARG A 13 -17.24 0.96 -11.07
CA ARG A 13 -18.20 2.07 -10.98
C ARG A 13 -18.84 2.42 -12.33
N CYS A 14 -18.03 2.56 -13.38
CA CYS A 14 -18.50 2.82 -14.75
C CYS A 14 -19.03 1.57 -15.47
N LYS A 15 -18.85 0.38 -14.89
CA LYS A 15 -19.20 -0.95 -15.45
C LYS A 15 -18.66 -1.22 -16.86
N THR A 16 -17.62 -0.49 -17.28
CA THR A 16 -17.02 -0.53 -18.62
C THR A 16 -15.50 -0.52 -18.52
N TYR A 17 -14.82 -0.91 -19.60
CA TYR A 17 -13.37 -0.82 -19.71
C TYR A 17 -12.95 0.61 -20.01
N GLN A 18 -12.20 1.21 -19.08
CA GLN A 18 -11.77 2.59 -19.19
C GLN A 18 -10.26 2.73 -18.98
N VAL A 19 -9.72 3.86 -19.40
CA VAL A 19 -8.32 4.21 -19.19
C VAL A 19 -8.10 4.57 -17.71
N HIS A 20 -7.13 3.92 -17.09
CA HIS A 20 -6.72 4.16 -15.71
C HIS A 20 -5.30 4.72 -15.67
N SER A 21 -5.10 5.74 -14.85
CA SER A 21 -3.76 6.22 -14.48
C SER A 21 -3.14 5.29 -13.45
N VAL A 22 -1.89 4.91 -13.67
CA VAL A 22 -1.15 3.97 -12.83
C VAL A 22 -0.21 4.75 -11.92
N SER A 23 -0.29 4.48 -10.62
CA SER A 23 0.63 5.02 -9.63
C SER A 23 1.08 3.92 -8.66
N LEU A 24 2.25 4.09 -8.06
CA LEU A 24 2.71 3.18 -7.00
C LEU A 24 2.03 3.53 -5.67
N TYR A 25 1.56 2.49 -4.98
CA TYR A 25 1.05 2.66 -3.63
C TYR A 25 2.18 3.05 -2.67
N LYS A 26 1.92 4.07 -1.85
CA LYS A 26 2.76 4.47 -0.71
C LYS A 26 1.94 4.31 0.56
N ALA A 27 2.52 3.70 1.59
CA ALA A 27 1.89 3.64 2.90
C ALA A 27 1.87 5.05 3.52
N GLY A 28 0.72 5.47 4.02
CA GLY A 28 0.58 6.74 4.74
C GLY A 28 1.15 6.67 6.16
N LYS A 29 1.26 7.84 6.80
CA LYS A 29 1.58 7.94 8.22
C LYS A 29 0.52 7.23 9.06
N ARG A 30 0.95 6.51 10.10
CA ARG A 30 0.02 5.87 11.05
C ARG A 30 -0.77 6.93 11.82
N ARG A 31 -2.05 6.65 12.10
CA ARG A 31 -2.93 7.54 12.86
C ARG A 31 -2.76 7.30 14.37
N ALA A 32 -2.40 8.34 15.12
CA ALA A 32 -2.20 8.26 16.58
C ALA A 32 -3.47 7.86 17.34
N LEU A 33 -4.64 8.31 16.90
CA LEU A 33 -5.92 8.01 17.54
C LEU A 33 -6.43 6.58 17.27
N ALA A 34 -5.72 5.78 16.47
CA ALA A 34 -6.09 4.39 16.22
C ALA A 34 -6.09 3.60 17.54
N LYS A 35 -7.06 2.69 17.71
CA LYS A 35 -7.21 1.89 18.95
C LYS A 35 -5.91 1.18 19.34
N GLY A 36 -5.24 0.56 18.36
CA GLY A 36 -3.96 -0.14 18.59
C GLY A 36 -2.86 0.80 19.05
N GLU A 37 -2.67 1.93 18.39
CA GLU A 37 -1.63 2.90 18.76
C GLU A 37 -1.87 3.47 20.16
N ARG A 38 -3.11 3.85 20.48
CA ARG A 38 -3.48 4.30 21.83
C ARG A 38 -3.23 3.24 22.91
N HIS A 39 -3.50 1.98 22.60
CA HIS A 39 -3.26 0.88 23.54
C HIS A 39 -1.75 0.65 23.75
N HIS A 40 -0.97 0.58 22.66
CA HIS A 40 0.48 0.46 22.72
C HIS A 40 1.13 1.62 23.49
N GLU A 41 0.65 2.85 23.31
CA GLU A 41 1.16 4.03 24.01
C GLU A 41 0.88 3.97 25.53
N ARG A 42 -0.34 3.57 25.92
CA ARG A 42 -0.69 3.35 27.34
C ARG A 42 0.19 2.30 27.98
N GLU A 43 0.40 1.18 27.30
CA GLU A 43 1.22 0.11 27.83
C GLU A 43 2.70 0.49 27.88
N LYS A 44 3.21 1.22 26.90
CA LYS A 44 4.60 1.70 26.93
C LYS A 44 4.88 2.70 28.06
N LYS A 45 3.85 3.30 28.66
CA LYS A 45 4.01 4.24 29.78
C LYS A 45 4.48 3.48 31.04
N GLY A 46 5.44 4.07 31.74
CA GLY A 46 6.04 3.51 32.96
C GLY A 46 7.37 2.80 32.70
N TYR A 47 7.79 1.97 33.65
CA TYR A 47 9.04 1.23 33.60
C TYR A 47 8.87 -0.16 32.96
N GLY A 48 9.98 -0.86 32.70
CA GLY A 48 9.97 -2.22 32.13
C GLY A 48 10.34 -2.31 30.64
N GLY A 49 10.74 -1.21 30.02
CA GLY A 49 11.30 -1.21 28.66
C GLY A 49 10.29 -1.58 27.57
N GLN A 50 10.76 -2.27 26.53
CA GLN A 50 9.96 -2.64 25.37
C GLN A 50 9.08 -3.86 25.67
N LYS A 51 7.76 -3.65 25.76
CA LYS A 51 6.78 -4.70 26.10
C LYS A 51 6.41 -5.66 24.96
N TYR A 52 6.70 -5.29 23.72
CA TYR A 52 6.29 -6.06 22.52
C TYR A 52 7.50 -6.62 21.78
N PRO A 53 7.42 -7.87 21.28
CA PRO A 53 8.52 -8.47 20.52
C PRO A 53 8.77 -7.71 19.22
N LEU A 54 10.05 -7.48 18.92
CA LEU A 54 10.47 -6.88 17.67
C LEU A 54 11.03 -7.96 16.73
N GLN A 55 10.62 -7.93 15.46
CA GLN A 55 11.18 -8.84 14.46
C GLN A 55 12.57 -8.38 14.06
N HIS A 56 13.62 -9.11 14.47
CA HIS A 56 15.00 -8.77 14.13
C HIS A 56 15.46 -9.34 12.78
N LYS A 57 15.05 -10.57 12.44
CA LYS A 57 15.53 -11.28 11.25
C LYS A 57 14.47 -11.27 10.15
N PHE A 58 14.75 -10.64 9.01
CA PHE A 58 13.88 -10.64 7.84
C PHE A 58 14.49 -11.48 6.70
N ALA A 59 13.89 -12.65 6.41
CA ALA A 59 14.38 -13.54 5.35
C ALA A 59 14.13 -13.01 3.93
N LYS A 60 13.12 -12.14 3.75
CA LYS A 60 12.69 -11.69 2.43
C LYS A 60 13.31 -10.34 2.08
N THR A 61 14.03 -10.29 0.96
CA THR A 61 14.75 -9.10 0.48
C THR A 61 13.90 -8.15 -0.38
N THR A 62 12.76 -8.62 -0.90
CA THR A 62 11.88 -7.84 -1.79
C THR A 62 10.46 -7.72 -1.23
N LYS A 63 9.72 -6.71 -1.69
CA LYS A 63 8.31 -6.49 -1.33
C LYS A 63 7.40 -6.69 -2.55
N LYS A 64 6.13 -7.01 -2.32
CA LYS A 64 5.11 -6.99 -3.38
C LYS A 64 4.76 -5.54 -3.67
N GLN A 65 4.97 -5.08 -4.90
CA GLN A 65 4.64 -3.71 -5.28
C GLN A 65 3.18 -3.62 -5.71
N THR A 66 2.37 -2.87 -4.96
CA THR A 66 0.94 -2.71 -5.26
C THR A 66 0.74 -1.50 -6.17
N LEU A 67 0.04 -1.70 -7.28
CA LEU A 67 -0.34 -0.62 -8.19
C LEU A 67 -1.69 -0.02 -7.77
N LYS A 68 -1.77 1.30 -7.81
CA LYS A 68 -2.98 2.07 -7.60
C LYS A 68 -3.46 2.57 -8.97
N LEU A 69 -4.60 2.06 -9.41
CA LEU A 69 -5.24 2.35 -10.69
C LEU A 69 -6.37 3.35 -10.45
N LYS A 70 -6.22 4.59 -10.92
CA LYS A 70 -7.27 5.61 -10.80
C LYS A 70 -7.96 5.78 -12.16
N CYS A 71 -9.26 5.48 -12.21
CA CYS A 71 -10.07 5.67 -13.41
C CYS A 71 -10.11 7.16 -13.79
N LYS A 72 -9.87 7.48 -15.06
CA LYS A 72 -9.91 8.88 -15.54
C LYS A 72 -11.32 9.46 -15.53
N VAL A 73 -12.35 8.64 -15.72
CA VAL A 73 -13.76 9.09 -15.84
C VAL A 73 -14.38 9.36 -14.47
N CYS A 74 -14.41 8.35 -13.58
CA CYS A 74 -15.11 8.46 -12.29
C CYS A 74 -14.18 8.70 -11.09
N GLY A 75 -12.86 8.80 -11.30
CA GLY A 75 -11.88 8.97 -10.22
C GLY A 75 -11.74 7.77 -9.27
N TYR A 76 -12.52 6.70 -9.45
CA TYR A 76 -12.47 5.51 -8.61
C TYR A 76 -11.08 4.88 -8.65
N THR A 77 -10.58 4.56 -7.46
CA THR A 77 -9.24 4.01 -7.29
C THR A 77 -9.31 2.54 -6.92
N ARG A 78 -8.69 1.69 -7.73
CA ARG A 78 -8.58 0.24 -7.51
C ARG A 78 -7.13 -0.14 -7.24
N HIS A 79 -6.92 -1.01 -6.26
CA HIS A 79 -5.61 -1.58 -5.99
C HIS A 79 -5.44 -2.91 -6.70
N LYS A 80 -4.38 -3.04 -7.50
CA LYS A 80 -3.97 -4.31 -8.12
C LYS A 80 -2.81 -4.90 -7.33
N LYS A 81 -2.99 -6.11 -6.80
CA LYS A 81 -1.92 -6.88 -6.15
C LYS A 81 -0.82 -7.13 -7.19
N GLY A 82 0.40 -6.75 -6.87
CA GLY A 82 1.55 -7.03 -7.73
C GLY A 82 2.40 -8.20 -7.22
N ILE A 83 3.46 -8.47 -7.98
CA ILE A 83 4.46 -9.50 -7.70
C ILE A 83 5.62 -8.94 -6.87
N ARG A 84 6.41 -9.84 -6.26
CA ARG A 84 7.64 -9.47 -5.53
C ARG A 84 8.70 -9.04 -6.54
N LEU A 85 9.14 -7.79 -6.46
CA LEU A 85 10.13 -7.22 -7.37
C LEU A 85 11.14 -6.40 -6.59
N ARG A 86 12.39 -6.36 -7.07
CA ARG A 86 13.41 -5.42 -6.57
C ARG A 86 13.08 -3.98 -6.97
N LYS A 87 12.72 -3.76 -8.25
CA LYS A 87 12.37 -2.44 -8.79
C LYS A 87 11.23 -2.55 -9.82
N LEU A 88 10.26 -1.66 -9.68
CA LEU A 88 9.19 -1.42 -10.66
C LEU A 88 9.30 0.04 -11.08
N VAL A 89 9.41 0.26 -12.39
CA VAL A 89 9.47 1.60 -12.98
C VAL A 89 8.17 1.84 -13.74
N ILE A 90 7.57 3.01 -13.52
CA ILE A 90 6.41 3.46 -14.30
C ILE A 90 6.97 4.26 -15.49
N ALA A 91 6.75 3.76 -16.70
CA ALA A 91 7.22 4.35 -17.95
C ALA A 91 6.10 5.19 -18.59
#